data_AF-A0AAN8JD93-F1
#
_entry.id   AF-A0AAN8JD93-F1
#
_cell.length_a   1.000
_cell.length_b   1.000
_cell.length_c   1.000
_cell.angle_alpha   90.00
_cell.angle_beta   90.00
_cell.angle_gamma   90.00
#
_symmetry.space_group_name_H-M   'P 1'
#
loop_
_entity.id
_entity.type
_entity.pdbx_description
1 polymer ?
#
loop_
_entity_poly.entity_id
_entity_poly.type
_entity_poly.pdbx_seq_one_letter_code
_entity_poly.pdbx_strand_id
1 'polypeptide(L)'
;MYEIVLGAGLNSYSVLRRNVDTGNLRFNWGPALDCNKFRPFWIDWSNSGIAIGQGTFVGIDEMIVYSNPNQMVPSFIAVSSYRYSAFSGLWMLQSTCAINT
;
A
#
# COMPACT_ATOMS: atom_id res chain seq x y z
N MET A 1 1.08 -0.04 14.07
CA MET A 1 1.08 0.78 12.84
C MET A 1 1.07 -0.17 11.66
N TYR A 2 0.33 0.12 10.59
CA TYR A 2 0.48 -0.65 9.36
C TYR A 2 1.49 0.03 8.45
N GLU A 3 2.33 -0.76 7.82
CA GLU A 3 3.29 -0.29 6.84
C GLU A 3 3.15 -1.11 5.57
N ILE A 4 3.03 -0.39 4.46
CA ILE A 4 2.95 -0.93 3.12
C ILE A 4 4.23 -0.50 2.41
N VAL A 5 5.04 -1.47 2.01
CA VAL A 5 6.26 -1.24 1.24
C VAL A 5 6.00 -1.67 -0.19
N LEU A 6 5.99 -0.71 -1.10
CA LEU A 6 5.89 -0.96 -2.53
C LEU A 6 7.30 -1.07 -3.14
N GLY A 7 7.52 -2.09 -3.97
CA GLY A 7 8.75 -2.21 -4.76
C GLY A 7 10.01 -2.57 -3.95
N ALA A 8 9.87 -3.37 -2.90
CA ALA A 8 10.98 -3.94 -2.16
C ALA A 8 11.81 -4.95 -2.99
N GLY A 9 13.05 -5.20 -2.57
CA GLY A 9 13.97 -6.12 -3.23
C GLY A 9 14.24 -5.76 -4.69
N LEU A 10 14.65 -4.51 -4.94
CA LEU A 10 14.83 -3.98 -6.30
C LEU A 10 13.55 -4.06 -7.13
N ASN A 11 12.42 -3.68 -6.52
CA ASN A 11 11.11 -3.67 -7.17
C ASN A 11 10.63 -5.07 -7.61
N SER A 12 10.94 -6.12 -6.85
CA SER A 12 10.47 -7.48 -7.16
C SER A 12 9.25 -7.90 -6.35
N TYR A 13 9.07 -7.34 -5.15
CA TYR A 13 7.95 -7.68 -4.27
C TYR A 13 7.49 -6.48 -3.46
N SER A 14 6.36 -6.64 -2.78
CA SER A 14 5.82 -5.66 -1.85
C SER A 14 5.49 -6.33 -0.50
N VAL A 15 5.35 -5.54 0.55
CA VAL A 15 5.17 -6.03 1.92
C VAL A 15 4.07 -5.26 2.63
N LEU A 16 3.21 -5.97 3.35
CA LEU A 16 2.30 -5.42 4.34
C LEU A 16 2.74 -5.96 5.70
N ARG A 17 3.01 -5.06 6.64
CA ARG A 17 3.47 -5.43 7.98
C ARG A 17 2.83 -4.57 9.06
N ARG A 18 2.65 -5.15 10.24
CA ARG A 18 2.06 -4.48 11.41
C ARG A 18 3.09 -4.26 12.54
N ASN A 19 4.06 -5.16 12.67
CA ASN A 19 5.20 -5.08 13.60
C ASN A 19 6.41 -5.78 12.95
N VAL A 20 7.62 -5.35 13.30
CA VAL A 20 8.87 -5.89 12.71
C VAL A 20 9.04 -7.39 13.00
N ASP A 21 8.47 -7.87 14.12
CA ASP A 21 8.76 -9.20 14.68
C ASP A 21 7.64 -10.24 14.54
N THR A 22 6.43 -9.86 14.10
CA THR A 22 5.29 -10.80 14.04
C THR A 22 4.45 -10.60 12.77
N GLY A 23 4.82 -11.32 11.71
CA GLY A 23 3.96 -11.51 10.54
C GLY A 23 4.09 -10.46 9.45
N ASN A 24 5.28 -10.34 8.85
CA ASN A 24 5.43 -9.69 7.55
C ASN A 24 4.70 -10.54 6.50
N LEU A 25 3.61 -10.01 5.93
CA LEU A 25 3.03 -10.59 4.73
C LEU A 25 3.80 -10.05 3.53
N ARG A 26 4.70 -10.88 3.01
CA ARG A 26 5.40 -10.62 1.76
C ARG A 26 4.61 -11.21 0.62
N PHE A 27 4.43 -10.43 -0.44
CA PHE A 27 3.71 -10.86 -1.63
C PHE A 27 4.50 -10.46 -2.87
N ASN A 28 4.55 -11.38 -3.82
CA ASN A 28 5.33 -11.22 -5.03
C ASN A 28 4.42 -10.63 -6.09
N TRP A 29 4.58 -9.34 -6.37
CA TRP A 29 3.68 -8.60 -7.26
C TRP A 29 4.44 -7.89 -8.39
N GLY A 30 5.51 -8.54 -8.86
CA GLY A 30 6.37 -7.99 -9.90
C GLY A 30 6.81 -6.55 -9.60
N PRO A 31 7.17 -5.78 -10.63
CA PRO A 31 7.56 -4.38 -10.47
C PRO A 31 6.35 -3.48 -10.22
N ALA A 32 6.08 -3.23 -8.93
CA ALA A 32 5.03 -2.31 -8.48
C ALA A 32 5.34 -0.85 -8.89
N LEU A 33 6.60 -0.43 -8.83
CA LEU A 33 7.03 0.94 -9.10
C LEU A 33 7.61 1.12 -10.51
N ASP A 34 7.71 2.36 -10.97
CA ASP A 34 8.27 2.73 -12.28
C ASP A 34 8.90 4.11 -12.22
N CYS A 35 10.08 4.29 -12.80
CA CYS A 35 10.81 5.56 -12.75
C CYS A 35 10.26 6.60 -13.72
N ASN A 36 9.50 6.19 -14.74
CA ASN A 36 9.10 7.06 -15.84
C ASN A 36 7.61 7.44 -15.80
N LYS A 37 6.83 6.86 -14.89
CA LYS A 37 5.39 7.15 -14.78
C LYS A 37 4.87 6.94 -13.37
N PHE A 38 3.87 7.74 -13.02
CA PHE A 38 3.06 7.48 -11.84
C PHE A 38 2.24 6.20 -12.03
N ARG A 39 2.18 5.40 -10.97
CA ARG A 39 1.30 4.24 -10.87
C ARG A 39 0.31 4.50 -9.74
N PRO A 40 -1.00 4.49 -10.02
CA PRO A 40 -2.01 4.68 -9.00
C PRO A 40 -2.15 3.39 -8.17
N PHE A 41 -2.34 3.57 -6.88
CA PHE A 41 -2.67 2.52 -5.93
C PHE A 41 -3.79 3.02 -5.04
N TRP A 42 -4.62 2.09 -4.59
CA TRP A 42 -5.65 2.36 -3.61
C TRP A 42 -5.43 1.50 -2.36
N ILE A 43 -5.85 2.03 -1.22
CA ILE A 43 -5.85 1.34 0.07
C ILE A 43 -7.26 1.50 0.62
N ASP A 44 -7.83 0.39 1.08
CA ASP A 44 -9.12 0.36 1.77
C ASP A 44 -8.98 -0.32 3.14
N TRP A 45 -9.73 0.17 4.10
CA TRP A 45 -9.84 -0.38 5.44
C TRP A 45 -11.27 -0.31 5.96
N SER A 46 -12.28 -0.15 5.08
CA SER A 46 -13.69 -0.11 5.48
C SER A 46 -14.21 -1.48 5.92
N ASN A 47 -13.64 -2.55 5.36
CA ASN A 47 -13.93 -3.92 5.76
C ASN A 47 -12.96 -4.37 6.87
N SER A 48 -13.23 -5.50 7.54
CA SER A 48 -12.46 -6.06 8.67
C SER A 48 -11.02 -6.53 8.32
N GLY A 49 -10.40 -5.88 7.34
CA GLY A 49 -9.00 -5.94 7.04
C GLY A 49 -8.45 -4.70 6.34
N ILE A 50 -7.18 -4.78 5.93
CA ILE A 50 -6.60 -3.84 4.96
C ILE A 50 -6.62 -4.49 3.60
N ALA A 51 -7.22 -3.80 2.63
CA ALA A 51 -7.15 -4.14 1.23
C ALA A 51 -6.28 -3.13 0.47
N ILE A 52 -5.55 -3.62 -0.54
CA ILE A 52 -4.69 -2.78 -1.38
C ILE A 52 -4.83 -3.29 -2.81
N GLY A 53 -4.94 -2.38 -3.78
CA GLY A 53 -4.92 -2.73 -5.21
C GLY A 53 -4.27 -1.67 -6.08
N GLN A 54 -4.10 -2.00 -7.36
CA GLN A 54 -3.55 -1.10 -8.37
C GLN A 54 -4.68 -0.42 -9.12
N GLY A 55 -4.40 0.75 -9.66
CA GLY A 55 -5.39 1.49 -10.44
C GLY A 55 -6.08 2.56 -9.61
N THR A 56 -7.11 3.15 -10.22
CA THR A 56 -7.86 4.27 -9.67
C THR A 56 -9.18 3.85 -9.03
N PHE A 57 -9.57 2.57 -9.15
CA PHE A 57 -10.85 2.05 -8.68
C PHE A 57 -10.65 1.07 -7.54
N VAL A 58 -11.17 1.41 -6.36
CA VAL A 58 -11.14 0.54 -5.17
C VAL A 58 -11.85 -0.78 -5.46
N GLY A 59 -11.25 -1.89 -5.04
CA GLY A 59 -11.78 -3.25 -5.25
C GLY A 59 -11.45 -3.87 -6.62
N ILE A 60 -10.82 -3.11 -7.53
CA ILE A 60 -10.32 -3.64 -8.82
C ILE A 60 -8.81 -3.86 -8.72
N ASP A 61 -8.31 -4.95 -9.32
CA ASP A 61 -6.91 -5.37 -9.25
C ASP A 61 -6.39 -5.43 -7.80
N GLU A 62 -7.22 -6.02 -6.93
CA GLU A 62 -6.91 -6.25 -5.52
C GLU A 62 -5.70 -7.18 -5.39
N MET A 63 -4.73 -6.74 -4.59
CA MET A 63 -3.48 -7.45 -4.34
C MET A 63 -3.47 -8.16 -2.99
N ILE A 64 -4.09 -7.56 -1.98
CA ILE A 64 -4.03 -8.03 -0.60
C ILE A 64 -5.39 -7.83 0.04
N VAL A 65 -5.79 -8.82 0.82
CA VAL A 65 -6.75 -8.68 1.90
C VAL A 65 -6.11 -9.22 3.17
N TYR A 66 -5.84 -8.34 4.12
CA TYR A 66 -5.37 -8.73 5.44
C TYR A 66 -6.50 -8.61 6.45
N SER A 67 -7.21 -9.70 6.68
CA SER A 67 -8.28 -9.74 7.68
C SER A 67 -7.69 -9.81 9.09
N ASN A 68 -8.10 -8.88 9.97
CA ASN A 68 -7.70 -8.93 11.37
C ASN A 68 -8.86 -8.52 12.28
N PRO A 69 -9.31 -9.40 13.20
CA PRO A 69 -10.42 -9.10 14.10
C PRO A 69 -10.13 -7.94 15.07
N ASN A 70 -8.85 -7.64 15.34
CA ASN A 70 -8.37 -6.50 16.13
C ASN A 70 -7.78 -5.43 15.18
N GLN A 71 -8.57 -5.01 14.20
CA GLN A 71 -8.16 -3.96 13.27
C GLN A 71 -8.20 -2.58 13.94
N MET A 72 -7.09 -1.87 13.82
CA MET A 72 -7.05 -0.45 14.13
C MET A 72 -7.54 0.33 12.91
N VAL A 73 -8.46 1.27 13.12
CA VAL A 73 -8.85 2.24 12.09
C VAL A 73 -7.73 3.29 11.97
N PRO A 74 -7.07 3.44 10.80
CA PRO A 74 -6.03 4.44 10.62
C PRO A 74 -6.58 5.87 10.77
N SER A 75 -5.95 6.69 11.62
CA SER A 75 -6.27 8.13 11.74
C SER A 75 -5.35 9.03 10.93
N PHE A 76 -4.19 8.52 10.52
CA PHE A 76 -3.16 9.26 9.81
C PHE A 76 -2.53 8.38 8.73
N ILE A 77 -2.09 9.03 7.65
CA ILE A 77 -1.29 8.43 6.60
C ILE A 77 0.05 9.16 6.56
N ALA A 78 1.13 8.40 6.47
CA ALA A 78 2.46 8.92 6.22
C ALA A 78 3.02 8.23 4.97
N VAL A 79 3.78 8.99 4.20
CA VAL A 79 4.42 8.49 2.98
C VAL A 79 5.90 8.82 3.04
N SER A 80 6.74 7.86 2.69
CA SER A 80 8.17 8.04 2.62
C SER A 80 8.78 7.17 1.52
N SER A 81 9.90 7.64 0.99
CA SER A 81 10.81 6.81 0.20
C SER A 81 11.87 6.19 1.11
N TYR A 82 12.42 5.05 0.70
CA TYR A 82 13.39 4.31 1.52
C TYR A 82 14.70 5.10 1.72
N ARG A 83 15.12 5.22 2.98
CA ARG A 83 16.19 6.14 3.44
C ARG A 83 17.61 5.74 3.02
N TYR A 84 17.88 4.47 2.76
CA TYR A 84 19.24 3.96 2.52
C TYR A 84 19.55 3.66 1.05
N SER A 85 18.65 4.05 0.14
CA SER A 85 18.88 3.91 -1.29
C SER A 85 19.14 5.25 -1.95
N ALA A 86 19.97 5.26 -2.99
CA ALA A 86 20.10 6.38 -3.93
C ALA A 86 18.81 6.65 -4.75
N PHE A 87 17.71 5.93 -4.46
CA PHE A 87 16.43 6.05 -5.11
C PHE A 87 15.54 7.03 -4.35
N SER A 88 15.12 8.10 -5.02
CA SER A 88 14.05 8.99 -4.55
C SER A 88 12.72 8.55 -5.16
N GLY A 89 11.61 8.90 -4.51
CA GLY A 89 10.26 8.64 -5.00
C GLY A 89 9.46 9.93 -5.06
N LEU A 90 8.63 10.06 -6.10
CA LEU A 90 7.60 11.10 -6.19
C LEU A 90 6.25 10.50 -5.80
N TRP A 91 5.54 11.18 -4.92
CA TRP A 91 4.26 10.72 -4.38
C TRP A 91 3.18 11.77 -4.63
N MET A 92 2.01 11.31 -5.06
CA MET A 92 0.80 12.11 -5.13
C MET A 92 -0.25 11.45 -4.27
N LEU A 93 -0.82 12.21 -3.33
CA LEU A 93 -1.92 11.77 -2.50
C LEU A 93 -3.20 12.39 -3.04
N GLN A 94 -4.17 11.54 -3.37
CA GLN A 94 -5.49 11.97 -3.81
C GLN A 94 -6.54 11.37 -2.87
N SER A 95 -7.33 12.23 -2.26
CA SER A 95 -8.58 11.82 -1.59
C SER A 95 -9.72 11.94 -2.59
N THR A 96 -10.48 10.87 -2.78
CA THR A 96 -11.78 10.97 -3.45
C THR A 96 -12.82 11.35 -2.41
N CYS A 97 -13.46 12.51 -2.59
CA CYS A 97 -14.71 12.78 -1.89
C CYS A 97 -15.79 11.97 -2.60
N ALA A 98 -16.28 10.90 -1.97
CA ALA A 98 -17.49 10.24 -2.44
C ALA A 98 -18.67 11.19 -2.16
N ILE A 99 -19.05 11.96 -3.16
CA ILE A 99 -20.34 12.68 -3.13
C ILE A 99 -21.38 11.58 -3.37
N ASN A 100 -22.13 11.21 -2.34
CA ASN A 100 -23.29 10.34 -2.50
C ASN A 100 -24.24 11.02 -3.50
N THR A 101 -24.36 10.46 -4.70
CA THR A 101 -25.40 10.81 -5.68
C THR A 101 -26.64 9.97 -5.44
#